data_AF-A0A7J4G105-F1
#
_entry.id   AF-A0A7J4G105-F1
#
_cell.length_a   1.000
_cell.length_b   1.000
_cell.length_c   1.000
_cell.angle_alpha   90.00
_cell.angle_beta   90.00
_cell.angle_gamma   90.00
#
_symmetry.space_group_name_H-M   'P 1'
#
loop_
_entity.id
_entity.type
_entity.pdbx_description
1 polymer ?
#
loop_
_entity_poly.entity_id
_entity_poly.type
_entity_poly.pdbx_seq_one_letter_code
_entity_poly.pdbx_strand_id
1 'polypeptide(L)'
;MKMKVRIFFDGILIGETTKPKNLVNLLREKRRKREISQEVNITYLEDIGEIRINTDDSRVRRPLIIVKNGKPLFTEEHLKRILKGELDLDGLVKEGVVES
;
A
#
# COMPACT_ATOMS: atom_id res chain seq x y z
N MET A 1 0.56 -9.52 29.74
CA MET A 1 1.71 -9.56 28.82
C MET A 1 1.23 -9.09 27.45
N LYS A 2 1.81 -8.05 26.84
CA LYS A 2 1.39 -7.65 25.48
C LYS A 2 1.87 -8.71 24.49
N MET A 3 0.95 -9.26 23.71
CA MET A 3 1.27 -10.21 22.66
C MET A 3 2.20 -9.52 21.66
N LYS A 4 3.38 -10.09 21.43
CA LYS A 4 4.33 -9.59 20.46
C LYS A 4 3.99 -10.16 19.09
N VAL A 5 4.01 -9.31 18.08
CA VAL A 5 3.79 -9.67 16.67
C VAL A 5 5.14 -9.75 15.98
N ARG A 6 5.41 -10.86 15.29
CA ARG A 6 6.66 -11.09 14.55
C ARG A 6 6.66 -10.30 13.25
N ILE A 7 7.82 -9.81 12.86
CA ILE A 7 8.02 -9.01 11.64
C ILE A 7 8.93 -9.78 10.70
N PHE A 8 8.43 -10.10 9.52
CA PHE A 8 9.16 -10.77 8.46
C PHE A 8 9.43 -9.80 7.31
N PHE A 9 10.65 -9.80 6.80
CA PHE A 9 11.08 -9.07 5.60
C PHE A 9 11.55 -10.11 4.58
N ASP A 10 10.84 -10.24 3.46
CA ASP A 10 11.10 -11.27 2.42
C ASP A 10 11.30 -12.67 3.02
N GLY A 11 10.41 -13.04 3.95
CA GLY A 11 10.43 -14.32 4.66
C GLY A 11 11.44 -14.44 5.81
N ILE A 12 12.33 -13.47 6.00
CA ILE A 12 13.32 -13.46 7.09
C ILE A 12 12.73 -12.77 8.31
N LEU A 13 12.77 -13.42 9.49
CA LEU A 13 12.38 -12.80 10.75
C LEU A 13 13.38 -11.70 11.12
N ILE A 14 12.93 -10.45 11.15
CA ILE A 14 13.78 -9.28 11.47
C ILE A 14 13.50 -8.68 12.84
N GLY A 15 12.40 -9.06 13.51
CA GLY A 15 12.11 -8.59 14.85
C GLY A 15 10.66 -8.78 15.28
N GLU A 16 10.28 -8.04 16.32
CA GLU A 16 8.96 -8.11 16.94
C GLU A 16 8.45 -6.71 17.30
N THR A 17 7.12 -6.53 17.33
CA THR A 17 6.48 -5.29 17.77
C THR A 17 5.32 -5.56 18.73
N THR A 18 5.10 -4.63 19.66
CA THR A 18 3.91 -4.59 20.53
C THR A 18 2.84 -3.63 20.00
N LYS A 19 3.08 -2.97 18.86
CA LYS A 19 2.19 -1.98 18.23
C LYS A 19 2.04 -2.25 16.72
N PRO A 20 1.49 -3.40 16.32
CA PRO A 20 1.50 -3.84 14.92
C PRO A 20 0.74 -2.90 13.98
N LYS A 21 -0.47 -2.47 14.37
CA LYS A 21 -1.30 -1.54 13.58
C LYS A 21 -0.60 -0.21 13.32
N ASN A 22 0.10 0.34 14.33
CA ASN A 22 0.83 1.60 14.19
C ASN A 22 1.99 1.47 13.21
N LEU A 23 2.77 0.38 13.29
CA LEU A 23 3.89 0.13 12.40
C LEU A 23 3.41 -0.01 10.94
N VAL A 24 2.37 -0.81 10.72
CA VAL A 24 1.81 -1.05 9.37
C VAL A 24 1.26 0.23 8.76
N ASN A 25 0.53 1.04 9.54
CA ASN A 25 0.00 2.31 9.06
C ASN A 25 1.14 3.29 8.71
N LEU A 26 2.16 3.41 9.58
CA LEU A 26 3.33 4.24 9.32
C LEU A 26 4.04 3.85 8.02
N LEU A 27 4.29 2.55 7.81
CA LEU A 27 4.97 2.07 6.59
C LEU A 27 4.11 2.32 5.34
N ARG A 28 2.79 2.10 5.42
CA ARG A 28 1.87 2.40 4.31
C ARG A 28 1.83 3.90 3.99
N GLU A 29 1.85 4.77 5.00
CA GLU A 29 1.93 6.22 4.80
C GLU A 29 3.24 6.63 4.13
N LYS A 30 4.37 6.09 4.58
CA LYS A 30 5.68 6.30 3.94
C LYS A 30 5.68 5.85 2.47
N ARG A 31 5.05 4.71 2.17
CA ARG A 31 4.88 4.20 0.81
C ARG A 31 4.06 5.14 -0.07
N ARG A 32 2.93 5.64 0.47
CA ARG A 32 2.07 6.61 -0.23
C ARG A 32 2.75 7.95 -0.48
N LYS A 33 3.65 8.36 0.41
CA LYS A 33 4.49 9.56 0.26
C LYS A 33 5.71 9.36 -0.64
N ARG A 34 5.91 8.14 -1.19
CA ARG A 34 7.11 7.75 -1.96
C ARG A 34 8.42 7.83 -1.17
N GLU A 35 8.36 7.84 0.16
CA GLU A 35 9.56 7.74 1.01
C GLU A 35 10.14 6.30 0.98
N ILE A 36 9.29 5.32 0.71
CA ILE A 36 9.68 3.95 0.35
C ILE A 36 9.01 3.58 -0.97
N SER A 37 9.60 2.61 -1.69
CA SER A 37 9.09 2.19 -2.99
C SER A 37 7.61 1.79 -2.93
N GLN A 38 6.82 2.25 -3.91
CA GLN A 38 5.39 1.92 -4.04
C GLN A 38 5.15 0.41 -4.26
N GLU A 39 6.20 -0.34 -4.59
CA GLU A 39 6.15 -1.79 -4.84
C GLU A 39 6.21 -2.63 -3.56
N VAL A 40 6.66 -2.02 -2.45
CA VAL A 40 6.74 -2.70 -1.15
C VAL A 40 5.32 -3.05 -0.69
N ASN A 41 5.08 -4.33 -0.39
CA ASN A 41 3.83 -4.75 0.22
C ASN A 41 3.98 -4.88 1.73
N ILE A 42 3.01 -4.35 2.46
CA ILE A 42 2.96 -4.41 3.92
C ILE A 42 1.62 -4.97 4.35
N THR A 43 1.64 -6.15 4.96
CA THR A 43 0.44 -6.86 5.42
C THR A 43 0.57 -7.23 6.89
N TYR A 44 -0.49 -7.01 7.66
CA TYR A 44 -0.63 -7.51 9.02
C TYR A 44 -1.63 -8.67 9.02
N LEU A 45 -1.16 -9.86 9.33
CA LEU A 45 -1.94 -11.08 9.45
C LEU A 45 -2.32 -11.24 10.92
N GLU A 46 -3.48 -10.71 11.30
CA GLU A 46 -3.95 -10.67 12.70
C GLU A 46 -4.11 -12.08 13.29
N ASP A 47 -4.60 -13.04 12.49
CA ASP A 47 -4.92 -14.40 12.94
C ASP A 47 -3.68 -15.20 13.40
N ILE A 48 -2.51 -14.92 12.82
CA ILE A 48 -1.25 -15.63 13.12
C ILE A 48 -0.20 -14.74 13.79
N GLY A 49 -0.53 -13.48 14.05
CA GLY A 49 0.34 -12.53 14.73
C GLY A 49 1.63 -12.23 13.94
N GLU A 50 1.51 -11.96 12.64
CA GLU A 50 2.65 -11.67 11.76
C GLU A 50 2.46 -10.39 10.95
N ILE A 51 3.52 -9.58 10.87
CA ILE A 51 3.66 -8.55 9.84
C ILE A 51 4.61 -9.09 8.78
N ARG A 52 4.19 -9.01 7.52
CA ARG A 52 5.01 -9.36 6.37
C ARG A 52 5.28 -8.12 5.53
N ILE A 53 6.55 -7.86 5.27
CA ILE A 53 7.05 -6.82 4.39
C ILE A 53 7.72 -7.55 3.23
N ASN A 54 7.17 -7.40 2.03
CA ASN A 54 7.70 -8.06 0.85
C ASN A 54 8.19 -7.01 -0.16
N THR A 55 9.43 -7.17 -0.60
CA THR A 55 10.13 -6.35 -1.61
C THR A 55 10.53 -7.15 -2.85
N ASP A 56 10.38 -8.47 -2.81
CA ASP A 56 10.61 -9.35 -3.97
C ASP A 56 9.88 -8.86 -5.24
N ASP A 57 10.61 -8.95 -6.35
CA ASP A 57 10.11 -8.81 -7.71
C ASP A 57 9.22 -10.02 -8.08
N SER A 58 8.52 -9.95 -9.21
CA SER A 58 7.60 -11.00 -9.72
C SER A 58 6.21 -11.11 -9.08
N ARG A 59 5.82 -10.24 -8.14
CA ARG A 59 4.43 -10.23 -7.60
C ARG A 59 3.48 -9.47 -8.52
N VAL A 60 2.37 -10.10 -8.89
CA VAL A 60 1.29 -9.43 -9.63
C VAL A 60 0.65 -8.37 -8.74
N ARG A 61 0.46 -7.17 -9.29
CA ARG A 61 -0.23 -6.07 -8.63
C ARG A 61 -1.51 -5.71 -9.37
N ARG A 62 -2.51 -5.26 -8.61
CA ARG A 62 -3.79 -4.78 -9.15
C ARG A 62 -4.00 -3.34 -8.70
N PRO A 63 -3.89 -2.36 -9.61
CA PRO A 63 -4.21 -0.99 -9.30
C PRO A 63 -5.68 -0.86 -8.89
N LEU A 64 -5.94 -0.17 -7.77
CA LEU A 64 -7.28 0.09 -7.24
C LEU A 64 -7.48 1.59 -7.05
N ILE A 65 -8.73 2.04 -7.25
CA ILE A 65 -9.12 3.42 -6.96
C ILE A 65 -9.05 3.66 -5.45
N ILE A 66 -8.40 4.74 -5.04
CA ILE A 66 -8.33 5.14 -3.63
C ILE A 66 -9.68 5.74 -3.22
N VAL A 67 -10.17 5.31 -2.06
CA VAL A 67 -11.36 5.87 -1.40
C VAL A 67 -10.93 6.64 -0.15
N LYS A 68 -11.38 7.90 -0.03
CA LYS A 68 -11.15 8.75 1.14
C LYS A 68 -12.47 9.25 1.67
N ASN A 69 -12.71 9.09 2.97
CA ASN A 69 -13.96 9.51 3.64
C ASN A 69 -15.23 8.97 2.94
N GLY A 70 -15.19 7.71 2.49
CA GLY A 70 -16.29 7.06 1.80
C GLY A 70 -16.53 7.50 0.35
N LYS A 71 -15.67 8.35 -0.23
CA LYS A 71 -15.78 8.79 -1.63
C LYS A 71 -14.54 8.36 -2.44
N PRO A 72 -14.71 7.85 -3.66
CA PRO A 72 -13.58 7.59 -4.55
C PRO A 72 -12.89 8.91 -4.91
N LEU A 73 -11.56 8.89 -4.97
CA LEU A 73 -10.79 10.03 -5.48
C LEU A 73 -10.87 10.14 -7.01
N PHE A 74 -11.22 9.05 -7.69
CA PHE A 74 -11.50 9.05 -9.12
C PHE A 74 -12.79 9.82 -9.40
N THR A 75 -12.77 10.66 -10.44
CA THR A 75 -13.86 11.59 -10.77
C THR A 75 -14.19 11.53 -12.26
N GLU A 76 -15.34 12.06 -12.63
CA GLU A 76 -15.76 12.22 -14.04
C GLU A 76 -14.76 13.04 -14.88
N GLU A 77 -14.03 13.97 -14.25
CA GLU A 77 -12.99 14.73 -14.94
C GLU A 77 -11.81 13.85 -15.38
N HIS A 78 -11.37 12.94 -14.50
CA HIS A 78 -10.34 11.96 -14.85
C HIS A 78 -10.79 11.09 -16.02
N LEU A 79 -12.06 10.61 -16.00
CA LEU A 79 -12.63 9.83 -17.10
C LEU A 79 -12.59 10.60 -18.43
N LYS A 80 -12.97 11.88 -18.44
CA LYS A 80 -12.92 12.72 -19.64
C LYS A 80 -11.49 12.88 -20.18
N ARG A 81 -10.51 13.09 -19.30
CA ARG A 81 -9.08 13.20 -19.70
C ARG A 81 -8.55 11.88 -20.27
N ILE A 82 -8.94 10.74 -19.68
CA ILE A 82 -8.59 9.40 -20.20
C ILE A 82 -9.16 9.20 -21.60
N LEU A 83 -10.44 9.51 -21.82
CA LEU A 83 -11.09 9.35 -23.12
C LEU A 83 -10.48 10.26 -24.21
N LYS A 84 -9.86 11.37 -23.83
CA LYS A 84 -9.12 12.25 -24.74
C LYS A 84 -7.66 11.82 -24.97
N GLY A 85 -7.17 10.81 -24.26
CA GLY A 85 -5.77 10.39 -24.28
C GLY A 85 -4.82 11.31 -23.52
N GLU A 86 -5.34 12.22 -22.69
CA GLU A 86 -4.56 13.19 -21.91
C GLU A 86 -4.09 12.62 -20.55
N LEU A 87 -4.63 11.48 -20.14
CA LEU A 87 -4.35 10.84 -18.86
C LEU A 87 -4.31 9.31 -19.02
N ASP A 88 -3.24 8.69 -18.54
CA ASP A 88 -3.04 7.25 -18.51
C ASP A 88 -2.98 6.72 -17.06
N LEU A 89 -2.75 5.41 -16.91
CA LEU A 89 -2.68 4.77 -15.59
C LEU A 89 -1.54 5.34 -14.75
N ASP A 90 -0.37 5.59 -15.36
CA ASP A 90 0.78 6.16 -14.66
C ASP A 90 0.48 7.59 -14.17
N GLY A 91 -0.26 8.36 -14.96
CA GLY A 91 -0.79 9.67 -14.57
C GLY A 91 -1.73 9.56 -13.36
N LEU A 92 -2.66 8.62 -13.35
CA LEU A 92 -3.56 8.39 -12.20
C LEU A 92 -2.80 7.98 -10.93
N VAL A 93 -1.73 7.19 -11.08
CA VAL A 93 -0.84 6.82 -9.97
C VAL A 93 -0.05 8.03 -9.47
N LYS A 94 0.43 8.90 -10.38
CA LYS A 94 1.12 10.15 -10.04
C LYS A 94 0.21 11.16 -9.33
N GLU A 95 -1.06 11.25 -9.74
CA GLU A 95 -2.08 12.08 -9.10
C GLU A 95 -2.59 11.49 -7.76
N GLY A 96 -2.19 10.26 -7.41
CA GLY A 96 -2.60 9.60 -6.16
C GLY A 96 -4.07 9.18 -6.15
N VAL A 97 -4.67 9.02 -7.33
CA VAL A 97 -6.05 8.58 -7.52
C VAL A 97 -6.14 7.05 -7.48
N VAL A 98 -5.09 6.38 -7.96
CA VAL A 98 -4.94 4.93 -8.01
C VAL A 98 -3.67 4.51 -7.27
N GLU A 99 -3.73 3.40 -6.53
CA GLU A 99 -2.56 2.77 -5.88
C GLU A 99 -2.59 1.26 -6.13
N SER A 100 -1.40 0.65 -6.25
CA SER A 100 -1.18 -0.79 -6.39
C SER A 100 -0.71 -1.44 -5.09
#